data_AF-A0A7W1Q284-F1
#
_entry.id   AF-A0A7W1Q284-F1
#
_cell.length_a   1.000
_cell.length_b   1.000
_cell.length_c   1.000
_cell.angle_alpha   90.00
_cell.angle_beta   90.00
_cell.angle_gamma   90.00
#
_symmetry.space_group_name_H-M   'P 1'
#
loop_
_entity.id
_entity.type
_entity.pdbx_description
1 polymer ?
#
loop_
_entity_poly.entity_id
_entity_poly.type
_entity_poly.pdbx_seq_one_letter_code
_entity_poly.pdbx_strand_id
1 'polypeptide(L)'
;MVADQSSARGLGTPIDRNIALELVRVTEGAAMAAAPYMGRNRKNDADGAAVDSLRRSLNFVDMDGVVVIGEGEKDEAPMLYIGEQVGNGSDPKVDVAVDPIDGTRLVALGLPGGIATVSLAERGSMFHTHVPYMEKLIVGPKAANVIDITDTVRNNLRRIAKAEDRRVEDLTVVVLDRERHETLLEEIRSAGARVKLIMDGDVAYGVMAAMEHRTGIHVLMGIGGAPEAVLAACAIKCIGGSMQGRLWLRDGDQA
;
A
#
# COMPACT_ATOMS: atom_id res chain seq x y z
N MET A 1 -46.32 -17.34 47.31
CA MET A 1 -44.96 -17.94 47.21
C MET A 1 -44.60 -17.91 45.73
N VAL A 2 -44.02 -16.80 45.24
CA VAL A 2 -42.56 -16.60 45.04
C VAL A 2 -42.04 -17.66 44.04
N ALA A 3 -42.15 -17.38 42.74
CA ALA A 3 -41.14 -16.74 41.87
C ALA A 3 -40.01 -17.70 41.48
N ASP A 4 -39.90 -18.01 40.18
CA ASP A 4 -38.65 -17.88 39.43
C ASP A 4 -38.93 -17.90 37.92
N GLN A 5 -39.07 -16.72 37.32
CA GLN A 5 -38.81 -16.53 35.90
C GLN A 5 -37.55 -15.69 35.80
N SER A 6 -36.38 -16.33 35.89
CA SER A 6 -35.14 -15.72 35.46
C SER A 6 -35.18 -15.55 33.94
N SER A 7 -35.77 -14.45 33.46
CA SER A 7 -35.51 -13.98 32.11
C SER A 7 -34.05 -13.55 32.08
N ALA A 8 -33.15 -14.47 31.72
CA ALA A 8 -31.79 -14.11 31.37
C ALA A 8 -31.91 -13.07 30.26
N ARG A 9 -31.61 -11.80 30.59
CA ARG A 9 -31.40 -10.76 29.59
C ARG A 9 -30.24 -11.27 28.77
N GLY A 10 -30.52 -11.78 27.57
CA GLY A 10 -29.48 -12.06 26.59
C GLY A 10 -28.65 -10.79 26.48
N LEU A 11 -27.38 -10.86 26.89
CA LEU A 11 -26.38 -9.91 26.43
C LEU A 11 -26.60 -9.84 24.91
N GLY A 12 -26.92 -8.65 24.40
CA GLY A 12 -27.43 -8.45 23.04
C GLY A 12 -26.54 -9.09 21.98
N THR A 13 -26.95 -9.01 20.71
CA THR A 13 -26.19 -9.51 19.55
C THR A 13 -24.69 -9.34 19.78
N PRO A 14 -23.90 -10.43 19.77
CA PRO A 14 -22.46 -10.34 19.96
C PRO A 14 -21.91 -9.22 19.07
N ILE A 15 -21.08 -8.35 19.64
CA ILE A 15 -20.42 -7.31 18.84
C ILE A 15 -19.64 -8.05 17.75
N ASP A 16 -20.10 -7.91 16.51
CA ASP A 16 -19.42 -8.46 15.35
C ASP A 16 -18.02 -7.82 15.30
N ARG A 17 -16.98 -8.66 15.36
CA ARG A 17 -15.61 -8.18 15.31
C ARG A 17 -15.32 -7.79 13.88
N ASN A 18 -15.41 -6.50 13.61
CA ASN A 18 -15.06 -5.97 12.32
C ASN A 18 -13.54 -6.09 12.11
N ILE A 19 -13.14 -7.04 11.29
CA ILE A 19 -11.74 -7.31 10.92
C ILE A 19 -11.01 -6.03 10.47
N ALA A 20 -11.69 -5.09 9.80
CA ALA A 20 -11.08 -3.83 9.38
C ALA A 20 -10.64 -2.98 10.58
N LEU A 21 -11.41 -2.96 11.69
CA LEU A 21 -11.02 -2.26 12.92
C LEU A 21 -9.93 -2.99 13.71
N GLU A 22 -9.73 -4.28 13.46
CA GLU A 22 -8.58 -5.03 14.00
C GLU A 22 -7.31 -4.70 13.23
N LEU A 23 -7.38 -4.61 11.90
CA LEU A 23 -6.25 -4.21 11.05
C LEU A 23 -5.76 -2.79 11.33
N VAL A 24 -6.65 -1.86 11.70
CA VAL A 24 -6.24 -0.53 12.18
C VAL A 24 -5.29 -0.65 13.37
N ARG A 25 -5.60 -1.51 14.35
CA ARG A 25 -4.74 -1.73 15.52
C ARG A 25 -3.42 -2.40 15.17
N VAL A 26 -3.42 -3.26 14.13
CA VAL A 26 -2.20 -3.90 13.62
C VAL A 26 -1.23 -2.85 13.07
N THR A 27 -1.70 -1.93 12.21
CA THR A 27 -0.83 -0.89 11.63
C THR A 27 -0.47 0.19 12.65
N GLU A 28 -1.37 0.55 13.58
CA GLU A 28 -1.05 1.44 14.71
C GLU A 28 0.07 0.87 15.57
N GLY A 29 -0.02 -0.43 15.92
CA GLY A 29 1.00 -1.12 16.69
C GLY A 29 2.37 -1.13 16.00
N ALA A 30 2.40 -1.37 14.69
CA ALA A 30 3.63 -1.34 13.90
C ALA A 30 4.24 0.06 13.84
N ALA A 31 3.44 1.09 13.53
CA ALA A 31 3.88 2.48 13.47
C ALA A 31 4.41 2.97 14.83
N MET A 32 3.72 2.64 15.93
CA MET A 32 4.13 2.99 17.29
C MET A 32 5.44 2.28 17.70
N ALA A 33 5.67 1.05 17.25
CA ALA A 33 6.90 0.31 17.51
C ALA A 33 8.10 0.88 16.74
N ALA A 34 7.87 1.39 15.52
CA ALA A 34 8.90 2.05 14.71
C ALA A 34 9.23 3.48 15.18
N ALA A 35 8.26 4.20 15.76
CA ALA A 35 8.38 5.61 16.13
C ALA A 35 9.63 5.97 16.98
N PRO A 36 10.07 5.16 17.98
CA PRO A 36 11.28 5.44 18.74
C PRO A 36 12.57 5.51 17.92
N TYR A 37 12.58 4.95 16.71
CA TYR A 37 13.73 4.92 15.80
C TYR A 37 13.73 6.08 14.80
N MET A 38 12.65 6.89 14.77
CA MET A 38 12.51 8.02 13.88
C MET A 38 13.69 9.01 14.05
N GLY A 39 14.37 9.33 12.95
CA GLY A 39 15.50 10.27 12.94
C GLY A 39 16.77 9.77 13.62
N ARG A 40 16.89 8.46 13.90
CA ARG A 40 18.07 7.86 14.57
C ARG A 40 19.04 7.15 13.63
N ASN A 41 18.79 7.18 12.33
CA ASN A 41 19.57 6.47 11.30
C ASN A 41 19.67 4.95 11.54
N ARG A 42 18.62 4.36 12.12
CA ARG A 42 18.52 2.95 12.52
C ARG A 42 17.39 2.24 11.77
N LYS A 43 17.51 2.15 10.43
CA LYS A 43 16.43 1.64 9.57
C LYS A 43 16.05 0.18 9.90
N ASN A 44 17.05 -0.70 10.08
CA ASN A 44 16.81 -2.13 10.31
C ASN A 44 16.18 -2.37 11.69
N ASP A 45 16.52 -1.55 12.69
CA ASP A 45 15.90 -1.66 14.01
C ASP A 45 14.46 -1.15 14.02
N ALA A 46 14.18 -0.07 13.26
CA ALA A 46 12.81 0.42 13.08
C ALA A 46 11.95 -0.67 12.43
N ASP A 47 12.49 -1.26 11.36
CA ASP A 47 11.84 -2.31 10.57
C ASP A 47 11.57 -3.56 11.40
N GLY A 48 12.59 -4.10 12.08
CA GLY A 48 12.43 -5.25 12.97
C GLY A 48 11.39 -5.02 14.07
N ALA A 49 11.36 -3.81 14.66
CA ALA A 49 10.34 -3.47 15.67
C ALA A 49 8.92 -3.43 15.08
N ALA A 50 8.76 -2.94 13.86
CA ALA A 50 7.48 -2.95 13.16
C ALA A 50 7.05 -4.37 12.78
N VAL A 51 7.95 -5.19 12.21
CA VAL A 51 7.72 -6.61 11.88
C VAL A 51 7.24 -7.37 13.10
N ASP A 52 7.96 -7.27 14.23
CA ASP A 52 7.60 -7.94 15.49
C ASP A 52 6.20 -7.56 15.97
N SER A 53 5.89 -6.26 15.95
CA SER A 53 4.62 -5.71 16.41
C SER A 53 3.46 -6.12 15.50
N LEU A 54 3.66 -6.00 14.19
CA LEU A 54 2.68 -6.35 13.16
C LEU A 54 2.37 -7.85 13.22
N ARG A 55 3.42 -8.70 13.21
CA ARG A 55 3.28 -10.16 13.25
C ARG A 55 2.54 -10.64 14.49
N ARG A 56 2.87 -10.07 15.66
CA ARG A 56 2.21 -10.38 16.93
C ARG A 56 0.75 -9.97 16.91
N SER A 57 0.45 -8.78 16.40
CA SER A 57 -0.92 -8.25 16.36
C SER A 57 -1.80 -9.07 15.42
N LEU A 58 -1.27 -9.49 14.26
CA LEU A 58 -1.99 -10.34 13.31
C LEU A 58 -2.43 -11.68 13.91
N ASN A 59 -1.71 -12.26 14.87
CA ASN A 59 -2.12 -13.54 15.52
C ASN A 59 -3.45 -13.45 16.28
N PHE A 60 -3.90 -12.25 16.63
CA PHE A 60 -5.14 -12.04 17.37
C PHE A 60 -6.32 -11.66 16.47
N VAL A 61 -6.09 -11.51 15.17
CA VAL A 61 -7.13 -11.19 14.20
C VAL A 61 -7.93 -12.46 13.88
N ASP A 62 -9.25 -12.34 13.86
CA ASP A 62 -10.16 -13.43 13.48
C ASP A 62 -10.10 -13.66 11.96
N MET A 63 -9.11 -14.45 11.52
CA MET A 63 -8.90 -14.87 10.13
C MET A 63 -8.01 -16.11 10.00
N ASP A 64 -8.15 -16.81 8.87
CA ASP A 64 -7.23 -17.80 8.33
C ASP A 64 -6.51 -17.07 7.20
N GLY A 65 -5.40 -16.41 7.53
CA GLY A 65 -4.63 -15.58 6.61
C GLY A 65 -3.36 -16.28 6.16
N VAL A 66 -3.01 -16.10 4.89
CA VAL A 66 -1.67 -16.44 4.37
C VAL A 66 -1.00 -15.22 3.81
N VAL A 67 0.23 -14.97 4.25
CA VAL A 67 1.09 -13.93 3.70
C VAL A 67 1.45 -14.29 2.26
N VAL A 68 0.99 -13.51 1.29
CA VAL A 68 1.36 -13.63 -0.12
C VAL A 68 2.37 -12.57 -0.56
N ILE A 69 2.44 -11.47 0.22
CA ILE A 69 3.43 -10.41 0.09
C ILE A 69 3.88 -10.05 1.49
N GLY A 70 5.19 -10.10 1.75
CA GLY A 70 5.78 -9.75 3.03
C GLY A 70 7.27 -9.49 2.93
N GLU A 71 8.00 -9.72 4.01
CA GLU A 71 9.41 -9.33 4.18
C GLU A 71 10.38 -10.07 3.24
N GLY A 72 9.95 -11.21 2.69
CA GLY A 72 10.74 -11.99 1.73
C GLY A 72 10.39 -13.47 1.75
N GLU A 73 11.26 -14.26 1.14
CA GLU A 73 11.17 -15.72 1.17
C GLU A 73 11.47 -16.26 2.57
N LYS A 74 10.97 -17.47 2.87
CA LYS A 74 11.10 -18.09 4.21
C LYS A 74 12.55 -18.22 4.70
N ASP A 75 13.49 -18.43 3.79
CA ASP A 75 14.91 -18.59 4.12
C ASP A 75 15.60 -17.23 4.37
N GLU A 76 14.99 -16.13 3.96
CA GLU A 76 15.53 -14.77 4.03
C GLU A 76 14.86 -13.93 5.14
N ALA A 77 13.60 -14.24 5.47
CA ALA A 77 12.79 -13.53 6.45
C ALA A 77 12.28 -14.47 7.57
N PRO A 78 12.65 -14.23 8.85
CA PRO A 78 12.24 -15.10 9.96
C PRO A 78 10.75 -14.93 10.35
N MET A 79 10.12 -13.83 9.96
CA MET A 79 8.71 -13.50 10.21
C MET A 79 8.14 -12.79 8.99
N LEU A 80 6.83 -12.90 8.81
CA LEU A 80 6.07 -12.34 7.70
C LEU A 80 6.62 -12.75 6.33
N TYR A 81 7.12 -13.98 6.23
CA TYR A 81 7.62 -14.55 5.00
C TYR A 81 6.47 -15.01 4.09
N ILE A 82 6.71 -15.10 2.79
CA ILE A 82 5.73 -15.58 1.81
C ILE A 82 5.32 -17.03 2.14
N GLY A 83 4.02 -17.24 2.34
CA GLY A 83 3.42 -18.51 2.75
C GLY A 83 3.21 -18.65 4.26
N GLU A 84 3.59 -17.67 5.07
CA GLU A 84 3.34 -17.72 6.51
C GLU A 84 1.83 -17.67 6.84
N GLN A 85 1.40 -18.51 7.78
CA GLN A 85 0.05 -18.49 8.33
C GLN A 85 -0.08 -17.42 9.42
N VAL A 86 -1.08 -16.56 9.29
CA VAL A 86 -1.36 -15.43 10.20
C VAL A 86 -2.85 -15.39 10.55
N GLY A 87 -3.20 -14.74 11.65
CA GLY A 87 -4.56 -14.84 12.23
C GLY A 87 -4.67 -16.00 13.22
N ASN A 88 -5.84 -16.12 13.83
CA ASN A 88 -6.13 -17.19 14.79
C ASN A 88 -6.76 -18.46 14.16
N GLY A 89 -6.91 -18.49 12.84
CA GLY A 89 -7.45 -19.62 12.08
C GLY A 89 -8.97 -19.65 11.94
N SER A 90 -9.67 -18.61 12.42
CA SER A 90 -11.12 -18.46 12.19
C SER A 90 -11.39 -18.05 10.74
N ASP A 91 -12.59 -18.28 10.22
CA ASP A 91 -12.99 -17.63 8.96
C ASP A 91 -12.97 -16.09 9.11
N PRO A 92 -12.69 -15.34 8.03
CA PRO A 92 -12.57 -15.77 6.63
C PRO A 92 -11.15 -16.22 6.23
N LYS A 93 -11.09 -16.98 5.14
CA LYS A 93 -9.83 -17.31 4.43
C LYS A 93 -9.38 -16.17 3.54
N VAL A 94 -8.20 -15.62 3.82
CA VAL A 94 -7.70 -14.42 3.15
C VAL A 94 -6.25 -14.56 2.69
N ASP A 95 -5.94 -13.88 1.59
CA ASP A 95 -4.57 -13.50 1.25
C ASP A 95 -4.19 -12.24 2.02
N VAL A 96 -2.96 -12.17 2.50
CA VAL A 96 -2.43 -11.07 3.30
C VAL A 96 -1.21 -10.47 2.61
N ALA A 97 -1.23 -9.17 2.37
CA ALA A 97 -0.05 -8.39 2.02
C ALA A 97 0.32 -7.48 3.18
N VAL A 98 1.61 -7.46 3.54
CA VAL A 98 2.15 -6.60 4.58
C VAL A 98 3.35 -5.84 4.06
N ASP A 99 3.46 -4.60 4.50
CA ASP A 99 4.71 -3.84 4.49
C ASP A 99 4.75 -3.11 5.84
N PRO A 100 5.44 -3.70 6.85
CA PRO A 100 5.54 -3.15 8.20
C PRO A 100 6.01 -1.70 8.21
N ILE A 101 6.92 -1.31 7.28
CA ILE A 101 7.30 0.07 7.04
C ILE A 101 7.61 0.32 5.55
N ASP A 102 6.63 0.84 4.82
CA ASP A 102 6.92 1.46 3.52
C ASP A 102 7.74 2.73 3.79
N GLY A 103 9.00 2.73 3.36
CA GLY A 103 9.94 3.82 3.59
C GLY A 103 10.71 3.75 4.92
N THR A 104 11.28 2.59 5.27
CA THR A 104 12.22 2.43 6.42
C THR A 104 13.31 3.51 6.50
N ARG A 105 13.86 3.92 5.35
CA ARG A 105 14.84 5.01 5.28
C ARG A 105 14.23 6.38 5.63
N LEU A 106 12.98 6.64 5.25
CA LEU A 106 12.27 7.87 5.64
C LEU A 106 12.14 7.94 7.15
N VAL A 107 11.72 6.85 7.80
CA VAL A 107 11.65 6.76 9.26
C VAL A 107 13.02 7.01 9.88
N ALA A 108 14.06 6.28 9.43
CA ALA A 108 15.40 6.41 9.97
C ALA A 108 15.98 7.84 9.87
N LEU A 109 15.64 8.57 8.81
CA LEU A 109 16.08 9.95 8.59
C LEU A 109 15.13 11.01 9.15
N GLY A 110 13.96 10.62 9.68
CA GLY A 110 12.94 11.56 10.18
C GLY A 110 12.26 12.35 9.06
N LEU A 111 12.16 11.77 7.86
CA LEU A 111 11.50 12.36 6.70
C LEU A 111 10.02 11.93 6.62
N PRO A 112 9.14 12.76 6.04
CA PRO A 112 7.73 12.42 5.88
C PRO A 112 7.54 11.30 4.84
N GLY A 113 6.45 10.53 5.00
CA GLY A 113 5.99 9.55 4.02
C GLY A 113 6.08 8.09 4.46
N GLY A 114 6.80 7.79 5.54
CA GLY A 114 6.84 6.45 6.11
C GLY A 114 5.48 6.02 6.69
N ILE A 115 4.98 4.85 6.29
CA ILE A 115 3.71 4.28 6.79
C ILE A 115 3.83 2.79 7.07
N ALA A 116 3.01 2.26 7.98
CA ALA A 116 2.81 0.82 8.14
C ALA A 116 1.56 0.39 7.39
N THR A 117 1.62 -0.72 6.66
CA THR A 117 0.52 -1.15 5.79
C THR A 117 0.18 -2.63 5.96
N VAL A 118 -1.11 -2.93 5.77
CA VAL A 118 -1.65 -4.27 5.64
C VAL A 118 -2.81 -4.23 4.66
N SER A 119 -2.92 -5.24 3.80
CA SER A 119 -4.06 -5.45 2.92
C SER A 119 -4.53 -6.89 3.00
N LEU A 120 -5.85 -7.08 2.99
CA LEU A 120 -6.49 -8.39 2.91
C LEU A 120 -7.30 -8.48 1.63
N ALA A 121 -7.32 -9.67 1.03
CA ALA A 121 -8.21 -10.01 -0.06
C ALA A 121 -8.73 -11.44 0.11
N GLU A 122 -9.79 -11.80 -0.61
CA GLU A 122 -10.24 -13.20 -0.67
C GLU A 122 -9.09 -14.11 -1.09
N ARG A 123 -9.00 -15.30 -0.49
CA ARG A 123 -7.94 -16.27 -0.76
C ARG A 123 -7.73 -16.52 -2.27
N GLY A 124 -6.50 -16.41 -2.74
CA GLY A 124 -6.10 -16.61 -4.13
C GLY A 124 -6.47 -15.48 -5.10
N SER A 125 -6.99 -14.34 -4.60
CA SER A 125 -7.36 -13.20 -5.45
C SER A 125 -6.27 -12.14 -5.54
N MET A 126 -5.24 -12.19 -4.70
CA MET A 126 -4.18 -11.20 -4.68
C MET A 126 -3.04 -11.58 -5.64
N PHE A 127 -2.70 -10.65 -6.53
CA PHE A 127 -1.55 -10.80 -7.42
C PHE A 127 -0.24 -10.84 -6.63
N HIS A 128 0.69 -11.70 -7.03
CA HIS A 128 2.05 -11.77 -6.50
C HIS A 128 3.02 -12.12 -7.65
N THR A 129 4.30 -11.77 -7.49
CA THR A 129 5.34 -12.00 -8.49
C THR A 129 6.71 -12.04 -7.81
N HIS A 130 7.68 -12.71 -8.44
CA HIS A 130 9.09 -12.65 -8.05
C HIS A 130 9.84 -11.49 -8.71
N VAL A 131 9.23 -10.81 -9.69
CA VAL A 131 9.83 -9.65 -10.34
C VAL A 131 9.85 -8.48 -9.35
N PRO A 132 11.03 -7.88 -9.05
CA PRO A 132 11.16 -6.93 -7.95
C PRO A 132 10.53 -5.56 -8.25
N TYR A 133 10.39 -5.19 -9.53
CA TYR A 133 9.94 -3.85 -9.92
C TYR A 133 8.70 -3.89 -10.81
N MET A 134 7.88 -2.86 -10.66
CA MET A 134 6.70 -2.62 -11.48
C MET A 134 6.61 -1.14 -11.82
N GLU A 135 6.37 -0.84 -13.09
CA GLU A 135 5.92 0.46 -13.54
C GLU A 135 4.45 0.66 -13.16
N LYS A 136 4.14 1.80 -12.55
CA LYS A 136 2.85 2.11 -11.94
C LYS A 136 2.28 3.37 -12.60
N LEU A 137 0.99 3.34 -12.91
CA LEU A 137 0.19 4.51 -13.26
C LEU A 137 -1.07 4.51 -12.39
N ILE A 138 -1.14 5.46 -11.45
CA ILE A 138 -2.20 5.53 -10.44
C ILE A 138 -2.92 6.86 -10.51
N VAL A 139 -4.25 6.81 -10.48
CA VAL A 139 -5.15 7.98 -10.48
C VAL A 139 -6.36 7.78 -9.59
N GLY A 140 -7.02 8.90 -9.23
CA GLY A 140 -8.27 8.90 -8.49
C GLY A 140 -9.51 8.54 -9.31
N PRO A 141 -10.69 8.48 -8.64
CA PRO A 141 -11.93 7.98 -9.23
C PRO A 141 -12.37 8.69 -10.51
N LYS A 142 -12.22 10.02 -10.58
CA LYS A 142 -12.62 10.81 -11.76
C LYS A 142 -11.88 10.39 -13.03
N ALA A 143 -10.59 10.05 -12.91
CA ALA A 143 -9.75 9.64 -14.03
C ALA A 143 -9.63 8.12 -14.19
N ALA A 144 -10.37 7.32 -13.42
CA ALA A 144 -10.19 5.88 -13.33
C ALA A 144 -10.31 5.14 -14.70
N ASN A 145 -11.18 5.64 -15.57
CA ASN A 145 -11.52 4.98 -16.84
C ASN A 145 -10.77 5.55 -18.06
N VAL A 146 -9.79 6.44 -17.86
CA VAL A 146 -9.16 7.18 -18.97
C VAL A 146 -7.65 7.02 -19.07
N ILE A 147 -7.06 6.15 -18.24
CA ILE A 147 -5.61 5.88 -18.24
C ILE A 147 -5.24 4.64 -19.04
N ASP A 148 -4.05 4.67 -19.65
CA ASP A 148 -3.44 3.55 -20.38
C ASP A 148 -1.91 3.60 -20.25
N ILE A 149 -1.33 2.68 -19.48
CA ILE A 149 0.11 2.57 -19.21
C ILE A 149 0.93 2.23 -20.47
N THR A 150 0.28 1.80 -21.56
CA THR A 150 0.94 1.53 -22.85
C THR A 150 1.00 2.76 -23.76
N ASP A 151 0.28 3.83 -23.43
CA ASP A 151 0.27 5.09 -24.17
C ASP A 151 1.29 6.09 -23.61
N THR A 152 1.56 7.15 -24.36
CA THR A 152 2.49 8.21 -23.97
C THR A 152 2.04 8.96 -22.72
N VAL A 153 3.01 9.43 -21.93
CA VAL A 153 2.78 10.30 -20.77
C VAL A 153 1.94 11.52 -21.13
N ARG A 154 2.20 12.15 -22.27
CA ARG A 154 1.44 13.31 -22.77
C ARG A 154 -0.04 12.98 -22.97
N ASN A 155 -0.36 11.83 -23.54
CA ASN A 155 -1.75 11.43 -23.79
C ASN A 155 -2.47 11.11 -22.48
N ASN A 156 -1.83 10.37 -21.58
CA ASN A 156 -2.36 10.11 -20.24
C ASN A 156 -2.66 11.41 -19.49
N LEU A 157 -1.68 12.33 -19.40
CA LEU A 157 -1.88 13.60 -18.69
C LEU A 157 -2.99 14.46 -19.28
N ARG A 158 -3.18 14.48 -20.60
CA ARG A 158 -4.31 15.18 -21.24
C ARG A 158 -5.66 14.55 -20.87
N ARG A 159 -5.76 13.22 -20.89
CA ARG A 159 -6.99 12.50 -20.53
C ARG A 159 -7.33 12.71 -19.05
N ILE A 160 -6.34 12.59 -18.18
CA ILE A 160 -6.47 12.81 -16.74
C ILE A 160 -6.89 14.26 -16.47
N ALA A 161 -6.22 15.25 -17.06
CA ALA A 161 -6.57 16.66 -16.89
C ALA A 161 -8.03 16.95 -17.28
N LYS A 162 -8.47 16.39 -18.42
CA LYS A 162 -9.86 16.50 -18.87
C LYS A 162 -10.84 15.87 -17.88
N ALA A 163 -10.54 14.69 -17.36
CA ALA A 163 -11.40 13.98 -16.41
C ALA A 163 -11.48 14.69 -15.04
N GLU A 164 -10.39 15.34 -14.64
CA GLU A 164 -10.29 16.12 -13.40
C GLU A 164 -10.86 17.55 -13.53
N ASP A 165 -11.31 17.97 -14.72
CA ASP A 165 -11.71 19.34 -15.05
C ASP A 165 -10.60 20.38 -14.76
N ARG A 166 -9.40 20.07 -15.24
CA ARG A 166 -8.17 20.84 -15.02
C ARG A 166 -7.40 21.02 -16.32
N ARG A 167 -6.43 21.95 -16.31
CA ARG A 167 -5.40 22.00 -17.35
C ARG A 167 -4.24 21.08 -16.96
N VAL A 168 -3.44 20.67 -17.94
CA VAL A 168 -2.30 19.77 -17.69
C VAL A 168 -1.30 20.42 -16.73
N GLU A 169 -1.13 21.74 -16.81
CA GLU A 169 -0.22 22.53 -15.98
C GLU A 169 -0.65 22.59 -14.51
N ASP A 170 -1.93 22.33 -14.23
CA ASP A 170 -2.46 22.29 -12.87
C ASP A 170 -2.24 20.91 -12.21
N LEU A 171 -1.94 19.87 -13.00
CA LEU A 171 -1.65 18.53 -12.51
C LEU A 171 -0.29 18.47 -11.79
N THR A 172 -0.21 17.57 -10.83
CA THR A 172 0.99 17.23 -10.07
C THR A 172 1.17 15.73 -10.14
N VAL A 173 2.28 15.29 -10.74
CA VAL A 173 2.67 13.90 -10.86
C VAL A 173 3.73 13.60 -9.80
N VAL A 174 3.49 12.59 -8.97
CA VAL A 174 4.50 12.06 -8.05
C VAL A 174 5.34 11.02 -8.76
N VAL A 175 6.66 11.12 -8.60
CA VAL A 175 7.65 10.20 -9.17
C VAL A 175 8.75 9.95 -8.15
N LEU A 176 9.19 8.70 -8.00
CA LEU A 176 10.37 8.37 -7.19
C LEU A 176 11.63 9.04 -7.76
N ASP A 177 12.44 9.66 -6.91
CA ASP A 177 13.70 10.32 -7.30
C ASP A 177 14.79 9.27 -7.56
N ARG A 178 14.90 8.86 -8.82
CA ARG A 178 15.79 7.79 -9.29
C ARG A 178 16.23 8.10 -10.72
N GLU A 179 17.48 7.78 -11.03
CA GLU A 179 18.07 7.96 -12.37
C GLU A 179 17.24 7.32 -13.49
N ARG A 180 16.66 6.13 -13.23
CA ARG A 180 15.77 5.43 -14.18
C ARG A 180 14.51 6.21 -14.58
N HIS A 181 14.20 7.33 -13.92
CA HIS A 181 13.04 8.17 -14.22
C HIS A 181 13.39 9.46 -14.95
N GLU A 182 14.64 9.75 -15.30
CA GLU A 182 15.03 10.98 -16.00
C GLU A 182 14.17 11.24 -17.26
N THR A 183 14.03 10.23 -18.13
CA THR A 183 13.19 10.33 -19.33
C THR A 183 11.72 10.61 -18.99
N LEU A 184 11.16 9.91 -18.00
CA LEU A 184 9.78 10.14 -17.54
C LEU A 184 9.60 11.57 -17.01
N LEU A 185 10.57 12.09 -16.26
CA LEU A 185 10.55 13.44 -15.71
C LEU A 185 10.58 14.50 -16.82
N GLU A 186 11.42 14.30 -17.84
CA GLU A 186 11.45 15.15 -19.03
C GLU A 186 10.12 15.12 -19.78
N GLU A 187 9.51 13.95 -19.96
CA GLU A 187 8.23 13.81 -20.64
C GLU A 187 7.08 14.51 -19.89
N ILE A 188 7.01 14.35 -18.56
CA ILE A 188 6.00 15.02 -17.72
C ILE A 188 6.15 16.53 -17.81
N ARG A 189 7.38 17.05 -17.63
CA ARG A 189 7.69 18.48 -17.70
C ARG A 189 7.38 19.04 -19.10
N SER A 190 7.76 18.32 -20.15
CA SER A 190 7.48 18.70 -21.55
C SER A 190 6.00 18.66 -21.90
N ALA A 191 5.19 17.87 -21.19
CA ALA A 191 3.74 17.88 -21.30
C ALA A 191 3.10 19.08 -20.57
N GLY A 192 3.82 19.72 -19.66
CA GLY A 192 3.41 20.92 -18.92
C GLY A 192 3.04 20.67 -17.46
N ALA A 193 2.94 19.41 -17.03
CA ALA A 193 2.55 19.07 -15.66
C ALA A 193 3.69 19.31 -14.66
N ARG A 194 3.33 19.51 -13.39
CA ARG A 194 4.29 19.64 -12.29
C ARG A 194 4.74 18.27 -11.80
N VAL A 195 5.98 18.18 -11.33
CA VAL A 195 6.52 16.99 -10.69
C VAL A 195 6.71 17.22 -9.20
N LYS A 196 6.32 16.24 -8.38
CA LYS A 196 6.73 16.11 -6.98
C LYS A 196 7.63 14.88 -6.86
N LEU A 197 8.93 15.12 -6.69
CA LEU A 197 9.89 14.05 -6.43
C LEU A 197 9.74 13.53 -5.00
N ILE A 198 9.80 12.21 -4.83
CA ILE A 198 9.76 11.55 -3.53
C ILE A 198 10.95 10.60 -3.41
N MET A 199 11.52 10.52 -2.21
CA MET A 199 12.72 9.73 -1.98
C MET A 199 12.43 8.23 -1.94
N ASP A 200 11.41 7.82 -1.18
CA ASP A 200 10.87 6.46 -1.02
C ASP A 200 9.36 6.60 -0.73
N GLY A 201 8.65 5.49 -0.46
CA GLY A 201 7.29 5.54 0.10
C GLY A 201 6.17 5.59 -0.94
N ASP A 202 6.30 4.89 -2.07
CA ASP A 202 5.39 5.08 -3.20
C ASP A 202 3.97 4.50 -3.00
N VAL A 203 3.75 3.69 -1.95
CA VAL A 203 2.40 3.25 -1.53
C VAL A 203 1.60 4.45 -1.03
N ALA A 204 2.16 5.19 -0.06
CA ALA A 204 1.51 6.34 0.55
C ALA A 204 1.14 7.38 -0.51
N TYR A 205 2.09 7.70 -1.40
CA TYR A 205 1.87 8.69 -2.44
C TYR A 205 0.92 8.22 -3.56
N GLY A 206 0.88 6.92 -3.85
CA GLY A 206 -0.11 6.33 -4.75
C GLY A 206 -1.52 6.50 -4.21
N VAL A 207 -1.72 6.20 -2.93
CA VAL A 207 -2.99 6.44 -2.23
C VAL A 207 -3.35 7.93 -2.24
N MET A 208 -2.40 8.81 -1.94
CA MET A 208 -2.63 10.26 -1.98
C MET A 208 -3.01 10.79 -3.37
N ALA A 209 -2.51 10.17 -4.44
CA ALA A 209 -2.89 10.51 -5.82
C ALA A 209 -4.36 10.14 -6.14
N ALA A 210 -4.91 9.14 -5.45
CA ALA A 210 -6.31 8.75 -5.62
C ALA A 210 -7.30 9.45 -4.68
N MET A 211 -6.81 10.16 -3.67
CA MET A 211 -7.66 10.93 -2.76
C MET A 211 -8.14 12.23 -3.44
N GLU A 212 -9.45 12.37 -3.65
CA GLU A 212 -10.04 13.53 -4.32
C GLU A 212 -9.88 14.86 -3.56
N HIS A 213 -9.56 14.79 -2.27
CA HIS A 213 -9.47 15.94 -1.39
C HIS A 213 -8.14 15.96 -0.64
N ARG A 214 -7.52 17.16 -0.56
CA ARG A 214 -6.49 17.53 0.41
C ARG A 214 -5.03 17.13 0.13
N THR A 215 -4.69 16.53 -1.00
CA THR A 215 -3.30 16.10 -1.25
C THR A 215 -2.52 17.02 -2.21
N GLY A 216 -3.20 17.65 -3.17
CA GLY A 216 -2.55 18.40 -4.25
C GLY A 216 -1.74 17.53 -5.22
N ILE A 217 -1.91 16.21 -5.12
CA ILE A 217 -1.32 15.17 -5.96
C ILE A 217 -2.45 14.58 -6.80
N HIS A 218 -2.21 14.38 -8.09
CA HIS A 218 -3.24 13.93 -9.03
C HIS A 218 -2.90 12.60 -9.68
N VAL A 219 -1.60 12.29 -9.81
CA VAL A 219 -1.12 11.09 -10.49
C VAL A 219 0.14 10.60 -9.79
N LEU A 220 0.31 9.28 -9.72
CA LEU A 220 1.63 8.66 -9.51
C LEU A 220 2.04 7.95 -10.81
N MET A 221 3.27 8.20 -11.26
CA MET A 221 3.87 7.55 -12.43
C MET A 221 5.29 7.07 -12.10
N GLY A 222 5.70 5.95 -12.70
CA GLY A 222 7.08 5.49 -12.70
C GLY A 222 7.27 4.09 -12.12
N ILE A 223 8.52 3.69 -11.95
CA ILE A 223 8.94 2.34 -11.58
C ILE A 223 9.30 2.29 -10.09
N GLY A 224 8.56 1.48 -9.34
CA GLY A 224 8.78 1.19 -7.92
C GLY A 224 8.77 -0.31 -7.65
N GLY A 225 8.74 -0.70 -6.37
CA GLY A 225 8.68 -2.12 -6.00
C GLY A 225 7.35 -2.76 -6.39
N ALA A 226 7.39 -3.99 -6.89
CA ALA A 226 6.19 -4.74 -7.30
C ALA A 226 5.33 -5.17 -6.11
N PRO A 227 5.88 -5.66 -4.97
CA PRO A 227 5.11 -5.91 -3.75
C PRO A 227 4.27 -4.70 -3.29
N GLU A 228 4.90 -3.53 -3.22
CA GLU A 228 4.30 -2.25 -2.85
C GLU A 228 3.22 -1.82 -3.85
N ALA A 229 3.37 -2.20 -5.13
CA ALA A 229 2.37 -1.96 -6.15
C ALA A 229 1.05 -2.68 -5.84
N VAL A 230 1.10 -3.88 -5.27
CA VAL A 230 -0.10 -4.66 -4.91
C VAL A 230 -0.79 -4.08 -3.69
N LEU A 231 -0.01 -3.66 -2.68
CA LEU A 231 -0.53 -2.93 -1.52
C LEU A 231 -1.25 -1.65 -1.96
N ALA A 232 -0.61 -0.87 -2.84
CA ALA A 232 -1.24 0.30 -3.45
C ALA A 232 -2.53 -0.10 -4.20
N ALA A 233 -2.48 -1.10 -5.10
CA ALA A 233 -3.63 -1.53 -5.88
C ALA A 233 -4.84 -1.93 -5.02
N CYS A 234 -4.62 -2.59 -3.87
CA CYS A 234 -5.67 -2.90 -2.90
C CYS A 234 -6.36 -1.63 -2.38
N ALA A 235 -5.57 -0.65 -1.94
CA ALA A 235 -6.10 0.63 -1.47
C ALA A 235 -6.82 1.41 -2.59
N ILE A 236 -6.24 1.47 -3.79
CA ILE A 236 -6.81 2.19 -4.94
C ILE A 236 -8.16 1.58 -5.36
N LYS A 237 -8.27 0.25 -5.35
CA LYS A 237 -9.53 -0.46 -5.62
C LYS A 237 -10.61 -0.10 -4.61
N CYS A 238 -10.27 -0.02 -3.32
CA CYS A 238 -11.19 0.40 -2.26
C CYS A 238 -11.62 1.87 -2.38
N ILE A 239 -10.73 2.75 -2.83
CA ILE A 239 -11.03 4.18 -3.06
C ILE A 239 -11.90 4.38 -4.31
N GLY A 240 -11.92 3.41 -5.23
CA GLY A 240 -12.59 3.53 -6.53
C GLY A 240 -11.76 4.29 -7.57
N GLY A 241 -10.45 4.41 -7.36
CA GLY A 241 -9.51 4.92 -8.35
C GLY A 241 -9.14 3.87 -9.39
N SER A 242 -8.07 4.13 -10.15
CA SER A 242 -7.51 3.15 -11.09
C SER A 242 -6.01 3.10 -10.97
N MET A 243 -5.49 1.87 -11.06
CA MET A 243 -4.08 1.57 -11.12
C MET A 243 -3.85 0.60 -12.27
N GLN A 244 -2.88 0.93 -13.13
CA GLN A 244 -2.32 0.00 -14.09
C GLN A 244 -0.86 -0.26 -13.73
N GLY A 245 -0.44 -1.50 -13.90
CA GLY A 245 0.90 -1.97 -13.57
C GLY A 245 1.51 -2.75 -14.72
N ARG A 246 2.80 -2.58 -14.95
CA ARG A 246 3.59 -3.38 -15.90
C ARG A 246 4.87 -3.83 -15.20
N LEU A 247 5.11 -5.15 -15.14
CA LEU A 247 6.34 -5.69 -14.57
C LEU A 247 7.56 -5.11 -15.30
N TRP A 248 8.55 -4.68 -14.54
CA TRP A 248 9.75 -4.05 -15.07
C TRP A 248 10.96 -4.93 -14.74
N LEU A 249 11.49 -5.56 -15.78
CA LEU A 249 12.66 -6.43 -15.70
C LEU A 249 13.91 -5.59 -15.94
N ARG A 250 14.91 -5.75 -15.07
CA ARG A 250 16.27 -5.31 -15.37
C ARG A 250 16.94 -6.27 -16.33
N ASP A 251 18.00 -5.81 -16.98
CA ASP A 251 18.86 -6.69 -17.78
C ASP A 251 19.36 -7.86 -16.91
N GLY A 252 18.93 -9.07 -17.25
CA GLY A 252 19.26 -10.31 -16.53
C GLY A 252 18.17 -10.85 -15.60
N ASP A 253 17.09 -10.11 -15.36
CA ASP A 253 15.93 -10.62 -14.61
C ASP A 253 15.17 -11.66 -15.45
N GLN A 254 14.72 -12.75 -14.81
CA GLN A 254 13.81 -13.73 -15.42
C GLN A 254 12.37 -13.30 -15.16
N ALA A 255 11.50 -13.44 -16.18
CA ALA A 255 10.09 -13.08 -16.12
C ALA A 255 9.24 -14.13 -15.40
#